data_AF-A0A7M3MRP5-F1
#
_entry.id   AF-A0A7M3MRP5-F1
#
_cell.length_a   1.000
_cell.length_b   1.000
_cell.length_c   1.000
_cell.angle_alpha   90.00
_cell.angle_beta   90.00
_cell.angle_gamma   90.00
#
_symmetry.space_group_name_H-M   'P 1'
#
loop_
_entity.id
_entity.type
_entity.pdbx_description
1 polymer ?
#
loop_
_entity_poly.entity_id
_entity_poly.type
_entity_poly.pdbx_seq_one_letter_code
_entity_poly.pdbx_strand_id
1 'polypeptide(L)'
;MLVLGVDPGLTRCGLGVVSGPADRPRVVAQECLRTTPATPLEQRLLALHEGISAVIEVHRPDAVAVERVLFSANARTAMATGQAAGVALLAAAHAGVAVTSYSPNDVKLTVAGDGAADKAAVARLVTAQLGLAEVPRPADVADALAVALTHLARSRLAVLTADTPAAAAVTAAHSDAARSGRGGWEAHLAARGLLPGAGGGRP
;
A
#
# COMPACT_ATOMS: atom_id res chain seq x y z
N MET A 1 13.10 4.98 10.74
CA MET A 1 11.69 4.60 10.63
C MET A 1 11.62 3.08 10.62
N LEU A 2 10.72 2.53 11.42
CA LEU A 2 10.37 1.11 11.49
C LEU A 2 8.96 0.96 10.91
N VAL A 3 8.80 0.13 9.89
CA VAL A 3 7.54 -0.02 9.15
C VAL A 3 7.11 -1.47 9.16
N LEU A 4 5.85 -1.72 9.50
CA LEU A 4 5.19 -2.99 9.27
C LEU A 4 4.43 -2.93 7.94
N GLY A 5 4.87 -3.70 6.94
CA GLY A 5 4.10 -3.97 5.72
C GLY A 5 3.17 -5.16 5.90
N VAL A 6 1.97 -5.07 5.32
CA VAL A 6 0.94 -6.10 5.35
C VAL A 6 0.45 -6.37 3.93
N ASP A 7 0.59 -7.62 3.49
CA ASP A 7 -0.12 -8.19 2.33
C ASP A 7 -1.34 -8.96 2.85
N PRO A 8 -2.55 -8.36 2.83
CA PRO A 8 -3.72 -8.93 3.47
C PRO A 8 -4.32 -10.06 2.64
N GLY A 9 -4.56 -11.20 3.29
CA GLY A 9 -5.32 -12.29 2.69
C GLY A 9 -5.93 -13.18 3.75
N LEU A 10 -7.15 -13.64 3.49
CA LEU A 10 -7.89 -14.39 4.50
C LEU A 10 -7.24 -15.75 4.81
N THR A 11 -6.67 -16.43 3.80
CA THR A 11 -5.99 -17.73 3.98
C THR A 11 -4.52 -17.56 4.33
N ARG A 12 -3.86 -16.56 3.74
CA ARG A 12 -2.46 -16.22 3.96
C ARG A 12 -2.36 -14.71 4.03
N CYS A 13 -1.78 -14.20 5.12
CA CYS A 13 -1.51 -12.78 5.29
C CYS A 13 -0.02 -12.62 5.56
N GLY A 14 0.67 -11.93 4.67
CA GLY A 14 2.09 -11.66 4.79
C GLY A 14 2.34 -10.45 5.68
N LEU A 15 3.33 -10.56 6.56
CA LEU A 15 3.80 -9.49 7.44
C LEU A 15 5.31 -9.33 7.26
N GLY A 16 5.76 -8.09 7.10
CA GLY A 16 7.17 -7.75 6.96
C GLY A 16 7.52 -6.48 7.70
N VAL A 17 8.41 -6.58 8.69
CA VAL A 17 8.91 -5.44 9.46
C VAL A 17 10.27 -5.03 8.90
N VAL A 18 10.39 -3.79 8.45
CA VAL A 18 11.64 -3.22 7.92
C VAL A 18 12.04 -1.98 8.71
N SER A 19 13.35 -1.79 8.91
CA SER A 19 13.93 -0.65 9.60
C SER A 19 14.99 0.02 8.75
N GLY A 20 15.12 1.33 8.92
CA GLY A 20 16.22 2.12 8.37
C GLY A 20 15.75 3.20 7.39
N PRO A 21 16.70 3.88 6.75
CA PRO A 21 16.40 4.83 5.68
C PRO A 21 16.03 4.08 4.39
N ALA A 22 15.31 4.76 3.49
CA ALA A 22 14.80 4.16 2.26
C ALA A 22 15.88 3.62 1.31
N ASP A 23 17.11 4.13 1.39
CA ASP A 23 18.25 3.69 0.58
C ASP A 23 19.05 2.52 1.19
N ARG A 24 18.88 2.23 2.48
CA ARG A 24 19.54 1.12 3.17
C ARG A 24 18.61 0.43 4.17
N PRO A 25 17.45 -0.08 3.75
CA PRO A 25 16.52 -0.78 4.62
C PRO A 25 17.08 -2.14 5.07
N ARG A 26 16.57 -2.63 6.20
CA ARG A 26 16.89 -3.97 6.76
C ARG A 26 15.63 -4.65 7.23
N VAL A 27 15.54 -5.96 7.04
CA VAL A 27 14.48 -6.78 7.63
C VAL A 27 14.73 -6.92 9.13
N VAL A 28 13.69 -6.68 9.92
CA VAL A 28 13.66 -6.89 11.37
C VAL A 28 12.92 -8.18 11.71
N ALA A 29 11.77 -8.39 11.08
CA ALA A 29 10.96 -9.58 11.25
C ALA A 29 10.12 -9.83 9.99
N GLN A 30 9.71 -11.08 9.80
CA GLN A 30 8.81 -11.46 8.72
C GLN A 30 8.02 -12.70 9.11
N GLU A 31 6.75 -12.75 8.76
CA GLU A 31 5.85 -13.85 9.10
C GLU A 31 4.74 -13.98 8.06
N CYS A 32 4.20 -15.19 7.88
CA CYS A 32 2.96 -15.41 7.14
C CYS A 32 1.93 -16.03 8.08
N LEU A 33 0.93 -15.24 8.47
CA LEU A 33 -0.23 -15.76 9.17
C LEU A 33 -1.03 -16.66 8.24
N ARG A 34 -1.52 -17.78 8.77
CA ARG A 34 -2.27 -18.78 8.01
C ARG A 34 -3.58 -19.12 8.71
N THR A 35 -4.66 -19.12 7.96
CA THR A 35 -5.94 -19.64 8.44
C THR A 35 -6.50 -20.66 7.45
N THR A 36 -7.35 -21.57 7.93
CA THR A 36 -7.96 -22.60 7.09
C THR A 36 -9.37 -22.19 6.63
N PRO A 37 -9.74 -22.42 5.36
CA PRO A 37 -11.11 -22.20 4.89
C PRO A 37 -12.19 -23.01 5.63
N ALA A 38 -11.82 -24.07 6.35
CA ALA A 38 -12.74 -24.85 7.17
C ALA A 38 -13.15 -24.13 8.48
N THR A 39 -12.38 -23.14 8.92
CA THR A 39 -12.70 -22.33 10.10
C THR A 39 -13.74 -21.26 9.76
N PRO A 40 -14.71 -20.98 10.65
CA PRO A 40 -15.68 -19.89 10.46
C PRO A 40 -14.99 -18.55 10.18
N LEU A 41 -15.60 -17.71 9.34
CA LEU A 41 -15.00 -16.46 8.84
C LEU A 41 -14.56 -15.55 9.98
N GLU A 42 -15.43 -15.32 10.95
CA GLU A 42 -15.20 -14.47 12.11
C GLU A 42 -14.00 -14.93 12.95
N GLN A 43 -13.81 -16.25 13.07
CA GLN A 43 -12.66 -16.83 13.78
C GLN A 43 -11.36 -16.66 12.98
N ARG A 44 -11.43 -16.71 11.64
CA ARG A 44 -10.28 -16.41 10.78
C ARG A 44 -9.90 -14.94 10.86
N LEU A 45 -10.88 -14.03 10.89
CA LEU A 45 -10.64 -12.60 11.06
C LEU A 45 -10.07 -12.29 12.46
N LEU A 46 -10.55 -12.96 13.51
CA LEU A 46 -9.98 -12.86 14.85
C LEU A 46 -8.51 -13.31 14.87
N ALA A 47 -8.19 -14.46 14.29
CA ALA A 47 -6.81 -14.94 14.23
C ALA A 47 -5.87 -13.98 13.47
N LEU A 48 -6.36 -13.35 12.39
CA LEU A 48 -5.60 -12.28 11.72
C LEU A 48 -5.41 -11.06 12.62
N HIS A 49 -6.45 -10.63 13.33
CA HIS A 49 -6.37 -9.50 14.25
C HIS A 49 -5.35 -9.74 15.36
N GLU A 50 -5.38 -10.91 16.00
CA GLU A 50 -4.46 -11.30 17.07
C GLU A 50 -3.02 -11.36 16.56
N GLY A 51 -2.78 -12.02 15.42
CA GLY A 51 -1.44 -12.11 14.84
C GLY A 51 -0.85 -10.76 14.44
N ILE A 52 -1.64 -9.90 13.78
CA ILE A 52 -1.19 -8.55 13.40
C ILE A 52 -0.93 -7.70 14.65
N SER A 53 -1.84 -7.76 15.64
CA SER A 53 -1.70 -6.99 16.89
C SER A 53 -0.47 -7.43 17.67
N ALA A 54 -0.16 -8.72 17.72
CA ALA A 54 1.05 -9.24 18.36
C ALA A 54 2.32 -8.69 17.70
N VAL A 55 2.38 -8.65 16.37
CA VAL A 55 3.53 -8.06 15.64
C VAL A 55 3.66 -6.56 15.93
N ILE A 56 2.54 -5.82 15.98
CA ILE A 56 2.54 -4.40 16.33
C ILE A 56 3.03 -4.19 17.78
N GLU A 57 2.57 -5.01 18.73
CA GLU A 57 2.94 -4.90 20.14
C GLU A 57 4.42 -5.21 20.37
N VAL A 58 4.93 -6.27 19.73
CA VAL A 58 6.33 -6.70 19.84
C VAL A 58 7.29 -5.70 19.21
N HIS A 59 6.99 -5.23 18.00
CA HIS A 59 7.93 -4.40 17.25
C HIS A 59 7.72 -2.90 17.40
N ARG A 60 6.51 -2.46 17.79
CA ARG A 60 6.12 -1.04 17.92
C ARG A 60 6.52 -0.22 16.69
N PRO A 61 6.04 -0.57 15.48
CA PRO A 61 6.39 0.15 14.26
C PRO A 61 5.94 1.62 14.33
N ASP A 62 6.69 2.49 13.67
CA ASP A 62 6.34 3.91 13.51
C ASP A 62 5.14 4.07 12.56
N ALA A 63 4.98 3.14 11.61
CA ALA A 63 3.91 3.13 10.64
C ALA A 63 3.54 1.71 10.19
N VAL A 64 2.27 1.53 9.84
CA VAL A 64 1.76 0.33 9.17
C VAL A 64 1.40 0.66 7.72
N ALA A 65 1.90 -0.14 6.79
CA ALA A 65 1.63 -0.03 5.37
C ALA A 65 0.83 -1.26 4.91
N VAL A 66 -0.30 -1.06 4.24
CA VAL A 66 -1.20 -2.15 3.84
C VAL A 66 -1.37 -2.14 2.32
N GLU A 67 -1.26 -3.30 1.66
CA GLU A 67 -1.63 -3.40 0.23
C GLU A 67 -3.14 -3.21 0.05
N ARG A 68 -3.51 -2.30 -0.85
CA ARG A 68 -4.89 -1.99 -1.18
C ARG A 68 -5.44 -3.02 -2.16
N VAL A 69 -6.65 -3.49 -1.91
CA VAL A 69 -7.40 -4.30 -2.86
C VAL A 69 -7.87 -3.44 -4.03
N LEU A 70 -7.45 -3.78 -5.25
CA LEU A 70 -8.01 -3.21 -6.47
C LEU A 70 -9.20 -4.04 -6.97
N PHE A 71 -10.05 -3.43 -7.80
CA PHE A 71 -11.19 -4.08 -8.45
C PHE A 71 -10.78 -5.44 -9.06
N SER A 72 -11.31 -6.52 -8.49
CA SER A 72 -11.11 -7.87 -9.01
C SER A 72 -12.30 -8.27 -9.87
N ALA A 73 -12.04 -9.01 -10.95
CA ALA A 73 -13.10 -9.69 -11.71
C ALA A 73 -13.87 -10.70 -10.83
N ASN A 74 -13.26 -11.15 -9.71
CA ASN A 74 -13.89 -12.06 -8.76
C ASN A 74 -14.27 -11.34 -7.46
N ALA A 75 -15.55 -10.98 -7.34
CA ALA A 75 -16.09 -10.30 -6.17
C ALA A 75 -15.86 -11.07 -4.86
N ARG A 76 -15.90 -12.42 -4.87
CA ARG A 76 -15.70 -13.23 -3.66
C ARG A 76 -14.29 -13.09 -3.12
N THR A 77 -13.29 -13.19 -4.00
CA THR A 77 -11.89 -13.01 -3.60
C THR A 77 -11.64 -11.59 -3.14
N ALA A 78 -12.16 -10.58 -3.86
CA ALA A 78 -12.04 -9.18 -3.45
C ALA A 78 -12.66 -8.91 -2.08
N MET A 79 -13.84 -9.47 -1.79
CA MET A 79 -14.48 -9.35 -0.47
C MET A 79 -13.63 -9.98 0.63
N ALA A 80 -13.10 -11.18 0.42
CA ALA A 80 -12.26 -11.86 1.41
C ALA A 80 -10.95 -11.09 1.71
N THR A 81 -10.27 -10.61 0.67
CA THR A 81 -9.07 -9.77 0.82
C THR A 81 -9.43 -8.43 1.47
N GLY A 82 -10.57 -7.83 1.12
CA GLY A 82 -11.05 -6.58 1.71
C GLY A 82 -11.35 -6.70 3.19
N GLN A 83 -11.94 -7.81 3.63
CA GLN A 83 -12.15 -8.11 5.04
C GLN A 83 -10.83 -8.25 5.81
N ALA A 84 -9.85 -8.98 5.26
CA ALA A 84 -8.51 -9.10 5.85
C ALA A 84 -7.78 -7.75 5.92
N ALA A 85 -7.87 -6.93 4.88
CA ALA A 85 -7.32 -5.57 4.85
C ALA A 85 -7.98 -4.69 5.93
N GLY A 86 -9.31 -4.78 6.08
CA GLY A 86 -10.04 -4.07 7.15
C GLY A 86 -9.56 -4.43 8.55
N VAL A 87 -9.24 -5.71 8.81
CA VAL A 87 -8.66 -6.16 10.07
C VAL A 87 -7.28 -5.56 10.31
N ALA A 88 -6.42 -5.50 9.28
CA ALA A 88 -5.10 -4.88 9.39
C ALA A 88 -5.19 -3.38 9.69
N LEU A 89 -6.09 -2.66 9.01
CA LEU A 89 -6.34 -1.24 9.26
C LEU A 89 -6.86 -1.01 10.68
N LEU A 90 -7.78 -1.85 11.15
CA LEU A 90 -8.33 -1.77 12.50
C LEU A 90 -7.26 -2.03 13.56
N ALA A 91 -6.41 -3.05 13.37
CA ALA A 91 -5.33 -3.36 14.30
C ALA A 91 -4.34 -2.19 14.46
N ALA A 92 -3.94 -1.58 13.33
CA ALA A 92 -3.08 -0.39 13.34
C ALA A 92 -3.74 0.80 14.07
N ALA A 93 -5.00 1.09 13.75
CA ALA A 93 -5.75 2.17 14.38
C ALA A 93 -5.95 1.96 15.88
N HIS A 94 -6.25 0.72 16.31
CA HIS A 94 -6.41 0.36 17.71
C HIS A 94 -5.10 0.57 18.50
N ALA A 95 -3.95 0.26 17.89
CA ALA A 95 -2.64 0.50 18.48
C ALA A 95 -2.19 1.98 18.42
N GLY A 96 -2.97 2.88 17.80
CA GLY A 96 -2.60 4.29 17.62
C GLY A 96 -1.44 4.52 16.63
N VAL A 97 -1.17 3.54 15.76
CA VAL A 97 -0.08 3.62 14.77
C VAL A 97 -0.60 4.18 13.45
N ALA A 98 0.15 5.10 12.85
CA ALA A 98 -0.22 5.68 11.56
C ALA A 98 -0.30 4.60 10.47
N VAL A 99 -1.39 4.59 9.70
CA VAL A 99 -1.62 3.59 8.66
C VAL A 99 -1.77 4.23 7.28
N THR A 100 -1.14 3.63 6.26
CA THR A 100 -1.27 4.07 4.86
C THR A 100 -1.47 2.86 3.95
N SER A 101 -2.33 3.00 2.93
CA SER A 101 -2.59 1.92 1.97
C SER A 101 -2.07 2.24 0.57
N TYR A 102 -1.34 1.31 -0.04
CA TYR A 102 -0.72 1.44 -1.36
C TYR A 102 -1.37 0.50 -2.37
N SER A 103 -1.58 0.96 -3.60
CA SER A 103 -2.03 0.06 -4.66
C SER A 103 -0.91 -0.88 -5.13
N PRO A 104 -1.23 -2.03 -5.74
CA PRO A 104 -0.23 -2.87 -6.41
C PRO A 104 0.65 -2.09 -7.40
N ASN A 105 0.07 -1.11 -8.11
CA ASN A 105 0.80 -0.26 -9.04
C ASN A 105 1.77 0.67 -8.31
N ASP A 106 1.40 1.22 -7.15
CA ASP A 106 2.31 2.02 -6.33
C ASP A 106 3.51 1.19 -5.88
N VAL A 107 3.28 -0.06 -5.46
CA VAL A 107 4.35 -0.97 -5.03
C VAL A 107 5.28 -1.28 -6.19
N LYS A 108 4.73 -1.68 -7.34
CA LYS A 108 5.50 -1.98 -8.55
C LYS A 108 6.31 -0.77 -9.03
N LEU A 109 5.69 0.40 -9.11
CA LEU A 109 6.37 1.63 -9.52
C LEU A 109 7.49 2.01 -8.54
N THR A 110 7.26 1.86 -7.24
CA THR A 110 8.23 2.28 -6.22
C THR A 110 9.40 1.30 -6.11
N VAL A 111 9.14 0.00 -6.17
CA VAL A 111 10.15 -1.05 -6.00
C VAL A 111 10.89 -1.34 -7.31
N ALA A 112 10.16 -1.38 -8.43
CA ALA A 112 10.69 -1.79 -9.73
C ALA A 112 10.90 -0.66 -10.73
N GLY A 113 10.43 0.56 -10.44
CA GLY A 113 10.47 1.68 -11.39
C GLY A 113 9.46 1.57 -12.53
N ASP A 114 8.69 0.47 -12.59
CA ASP A 114 7.68 0.21 -13.60
C ASP A 114 6.40 -0.35 -12.96
N GLY A 115 5.29 0.36 -13.13
CA GLY A 115 3.97 -0.06 -12.63
C GLY A 115 3.44 -1.33 -13.30
N ALA A 116 3.98 -1.72 -14.47
CA ALA A 116 3.62 -2.93 -15.19
C ALA A 116 4.50 -4.15 -14.83
N ALA A 117 5.50 -3.99 -13.96
CA ALA A 117 6.43 -5.05 -13.58
C ALA A 117 5.70 -6.33 -13.12
N ASP A 118 6.25 -7.48 -13.49
CA ASP A 118 5.76 -8.77 -13.02
C ASP A 118 6.09 -9.02 -11.54
N LYS A 119 5.33 -9.88 -10.87
CA LYS A 119 5.51 -10.17 -9.43
C LYS A 119 6.89 -10.77 -9.12
N ALA A 120 7.47 -11.54 -10.03
CA ALA A 120 8.77 -12.16 -9.81
C ALA A 120 9.91 -11.13 -9.86
N ALA A 121 9.80 -10.11 -10.71
CA ALA A 121 10.70 -8.97 -10.79
C ALA A 121 10.66 -8.15 -9.51
N VAL A 122 9.45 -7.84 -9.01
CA VAL A 122 9.29 -7.15 -7.71
C VAL A 122 9.98 -7.95 -6.60
N ALA A 123 9.73 -9.25 -6.49
CA ALA A 123 10.33 -10.09 -5.45
C ALA A 123 11.87 -10.12 -5.51
N ARG A 124 12.48 -10.18 -6.72
CA ARG A 124 13.94 -10.10 -6.89
C ARG A 124 14.49 -8.75 -6.45
N LEU A 125 13.79 -7.66 -6.74
CA LEU A 125 14.23 -6.32 -6.36
C LEU A 125 14.08 -6.07 -4.86
N VAL A 126 13.02 -6.57 -4.23
CA VAL A 126 12.88 -6.60 -2.76
C VAL A 126 14.08 -7.31 -2.13
N THR A 127 14.43 -8.49 -2.65
CA THR A 127 15.57 -9.29 -2.20
C THR A 127 16.88 -8.49 -2.28
N ALA A 128 17.13 -7.84 -3.41
CA ALA A 128 18.32 -7.03 -3.63
C ALA A 128 18.37 -5.79 -2.72
N GLN A 129 17.26 -5.06 -2.59
CA GLN A 129 17.17 -3.84 -1.75
C GLN A 129 17.38 -4.12 -0.26
N LEU A 130 16.93 -5.30 0.20
CA LEU A 130 17.10 -5.73 1.58
C LEU A 130 18.42 -6.49 1.83
N GLY A 131 19.22 -6.73 0.78
CA GLY A 131 20.49 -7.46 0.87
C GLY A 131 20.33 -8.93 1.27
N LEU A 132 19.22 -9.56 0.87
CA LEU A 132 18.91 -10.96 1.19
C LEU A 132 19.58 -11.90 0.18
N ALA A 133 20.02 -13.08 0.63
CA ALA A 133 20.65 -14.07 -0.23
C ALA A 133 19.66 -14.77 -1.17
N GLU A 134 18.40 -14.89 -0.75
CA GLU A 134 17.34 -15.56 -1.48
C GLU A 134 16.01 -14.80 -1.36
N VAL A 135 15.10 -15.09 -2.30
CA VAL A 135 13.77 -14.49 -2.31
C VAL A 135 12.99 -14.93 -1.06
N PRO A 136 12.42 -13.98 -0.28
CA PRO A 136 11.62 -14.31 0.89
C PRO A 136 10.47 -15.25 0.54
N ARG A 137 10.29 -16.28 1.37
CA ARG A 137 9.20 -17.24 1.25
C ARG A 137 8.37 -17.23 2.54
N PRO A 138 7.04 -17.37 2.43
CA PRO A 138 6.27 -17.54 1.20
C PRO A 138 6.05 -16.21 0.44
N ALA A 139 5.45 -16.25 -0.75
CA ALA A 139 5.33 -15.06 -1.62
C ALA A 139 4.66 -13.84 -0.96
N ASP A 140 3.67 -14.05 -0.07
CA ASP A 140 2.99 -12.96 0.65
C ASP A 140 3.96 -12.21 1.57
N VAL A 141 5.02 -12.87 2.06
CA VAL A 141 6.07 -12.19 2.84
C VAL A 141 6.90 -11.27 1.95
N ALA A 142 7.23 -11.70 0.73
CA ALA A 142 7.91 -10.83 -0.22
C ALA A 142 7.04 -9.63 -0.61
N ASP A 143 5.74 -9.86 -0.82
CA ASP A 143 4.76 -8.81 -1.12
C ASP A 143 4.62 -7.82 0.07
N ALA A 144 4.54 -8.33 1.31
CA ALA A 144 4.49 -7.50 2.52
C ALA A 144 5.77 -6.66 2.72
N LEU A 145 6.94 -7.22 2.47
CA LEU A 145 8.21 -6.48 2.48
C LEU A 145 8.23 -5.40 1.39
N ALA A 146 7.69 -5.69 0.20
CA ALA A 146 7.56 -4.70 -0.88
C ALA A 146 6.68 -3.51 -0.46
N VAL A 147 5.57 -3.77 0.23
CA VAL A 147 4.67 -2.75 0.78
C VAL A 147 5.40 -1.89 1.82
N ALA A 148 6.19 -2.50 2.71
CA ALA A 148 6.95 -1.78 3.72
C ALA A 148 8.04 -0.88 3.10
N LEU A 149 8.77 -1.40 2.10
CA LEU A 149 9.74 -0.62 1.31
C LEU A 149 9.08 0.54 0.56
N THR A 150 7.90 0.30 0.01
CA THR A 150 7.10 1.34 -0.66
C THR A 150 6.81 2.49 0.29
N HIS A 151 6.42 2.19 1.53
CA HIS A 151 6.18 3.21 2.54
C HIS A 151 7.45 3.99 2.89
N LEU A 152 8.59 3.32 3.14
CA LEU A 152 9.86 4.01 3.42
C LEU A 152 10.23 5.00 2.31
N ALA A 153 10.11 4.58 1.04
CA ALA A 153 10.41 5.43 -0.10
C ALA A 153 9.44 6.62 -0.22
N ARG A 154 8.13 6.38 -0.05
CA ARG A 154 7.11 7.43 -0.13
C ARG A 154 7.20 8.43 1.03
N SER A 155 7.50 7.95 2.24
CA SER A 155 7.74 8.81 3.41
C SER A 155 8.98 9.68 3.24
N ARG A 156 10.07 9.14 2.66
CA ARG A 156 11.25 9.95 2.29
C ARG A 156 10.89 11.02 1.25
N LEU A 157 10.15 10.66 0.20
CA LEU A 157 9.75 11.61 -0.83
C LEU A 157 8.87 12.73 -0.25
N ALA A 158 7.91 12.39 0.62
CA ALA A 158 7.05 13.37 1.28
C ALA A 158 7.87 14.40 2.05
N VAL A 159 8.87 13.97 2.84
CA VAL A 159 9.78 14.86 3.56
C VAL A 159 10.58 15.77 2.61
N LEU A 160 11.13 15.22 1.52
CA LEU A 160 11.90 16.00 0.55
C LEU A 160 11.05 17.02 -0.22
N THR A 161 9.76 16.73 -0.41
CA THR A 161 8.85 17.60 -1.15
C THR A 161 8.07 18.59 -0.28
N ALA A 162 8.13 18.46 1.05
CA ALA A 162 7.31 19.24 1.98
C ALA A 162 7.40 20.77 1.77
N ASP A 163 8.57 21.27 1.36
CA ASP A 163 8.82 22.70 1.14
C ASP A 163 8.78 23.11 -0.35
N THR A 164 8.31 22.22 -1.24
CA THR A 164 8.30 22.49 -2.69
C THR A 164 6.96 23.08 -3.13
N PRO A 165 6.93 24.11 -4.00
CA PRO A 165 5.68 24.66 -4.56
C PRO A 165 4.79 23.61 -5.21
N ALA A 166 5.38 22.55 -5.78
CA ALA A 166 4.67 21.42 -6.36
C ALA A 166 3.88 20.59 -5.33
N ALA A 167 4.40 20.42 -4.11
CA ALA A 167 3.70 19.71 -3.04
C ALA A 167 2.52 20.52 -2.46
N ALA A 168 2.67 21.84 -2.38
CA ALA A 168 1.58 22.74 -2.05
C ALA A 168 0.47 22.68 -3.12
N ALA A 169 0.82 22.63 -4.40
CA ALA A 169 -0.13 22.50 -5.51
C ALA A 169 -0.86 21.15 -5.52
N VAL A 170 -0.16 20.03 -5.21
CA VAL A 170 -0.79 18.69 -5.12
C VAL A 170 -1.71 18.58 -3.91
N THR A 171 -1.33 19.16 -2.77
CA THR A 171 -2.20 19.20 -1.58
C THR A 171 -3.46 20.02 -1.86
N ALA A 172 -3.31 21.20 -2.47
CA ALA A 172 -4.42 22.03 -2.89
C ALA A 172 -5.36 21.31 -3.87
N ALA A 173 -4.80 20.60 -4.86
CA ALA A 173 -5.56 19.83 -5.84
C ALA A 173 -6.35 18.67 -5.22
N HIS A 174 -5.79 17.95 -4.22
CA HIS A 174 -6.53 16.90 -3.50
C HIS A 174 -7.67 17.47 -2.64
N SER A 175 -7.47 18.61 -1.98
CA SER A 175 -8.52 19.29 -1.23
C SER A 175 -9.62 19.91 -2.11
N ASP A 176 -9.29 20.30 -3.35
CA ASP A 176 -10.29 20.72 -4.34
C ASP A 176 -11.08 19.54 -4.89
N ALA A 177 -10.41 18.44 -5.23
CA ALA A 177 -11.07 17.22 -5.70
C ALA A 177 -12.01 16.61 -4.65
N ALA A 178 -11.67 16.70 -3.36
CA ALA A 178 -12.54 16.28 -2.26
C ALA A 178 -13.77 17.18 -2.05
N ARG A 179 -13.70 18.46 -2.46
CA ARG A 179 -14.81 19.42 -2.36
C ARG A 179 -15.71 19.41 -3.59
N SER A 180 -15.17 19.19 -4.79
CA SER A 180 -15.92 19.14 -6.03
C SER A 180 -16.50 17.73 -6.23
N GLY A 181 -17.53 17.37 -5.47
CA GLY A 181 -18.26 16.10 -5.61
C GLY A 181 -19.00 15.90 -6.96
N ARG A 182 -18.63 16.62 -8.02
CA ARG A 182 -19.06 16.49 -9.43
C ARG A 182 -18.22 17.48 -10.26
N GLY A 183 -17.30 16.98 -11.07
CA GLY A 183 -16.48 17.82 -11.95
C GLY A 183 -15.22 17.08 -12.39
N GLY A 184 -15.38 16.12 -13.30
CA GLY A 184 -14.28 15.36 -13.89
C GLY A 184 -13.24 16.26 -14.56
N TRP A 185 -12.10 15.67 -14.92
CA TRP A 185 -10.94 16.25 -15.61
C TRP A 185 -11.27 17.32 -16.68
N GLU A 186 -12.44 17.26 -17.33
CA GLU A 186 -12.98 18.28 -18.24
C GLU A 186 -13.10 19.68 -17.60
N ALA A 187 -13.61 19.79 -16.37
CA ALA A 187 -13.72 21.08 -15.67
C ALA A 187 -12.33 21.66 -15.34
N HIS A 188 -11.39 20.78 -14.99
CA HIS A 188 -10.00 21.16 -14.74
C HIS A 188 -9.29 21.64 -16.02
N LEU A 189 -9.54 21.00 -17.17
CA LEU A 189 -8.98 21.43 -18.47
C LEU A 189 -9.66 22.68 -19.01
N ALA A 190 -10.98 22.84 -18.82
CA ALA A 190 -11.74 24.03 -19.21
C ALA A 190 -11.24 25.29 -18.48
N ALA A 191 -11.03 25.19 -17.16
CA ALA A 191 -10.50 26.29 -16.34
C ALA A 191 -9.09 26.74 -16.78
N ARG A 192 -8.35 25.87 -17.47
CA ARG A 192 -7.00 26.14 -18.00
C ARG A 192 -6.98 26.49 -19.49
N GLY A 193 -8.14 26.58 -20.14
CA GLY A 193 -8.24 26.85 -21.58
C GLY A 193 -7.61 25.76 -22.45
N LEU A 194 -7.46 24.54 -21.91
CA LEU A 194 -6.80 23.42 -22.58
C LEU A 194 -7.78 22.50 -23.32
N LEU A 195 -9.09 22.78 -23.26
CA LEU A 195 -10.05 22.13 -24.12
C LEU A 195 -10.05 22.80 -25.50
N PRO A 196 -9.91 22.04 -26.60
CA PRO A 196 -9.99 22.61 -27.94
C PRO A 196 -11.36 23.26 -28.12
N GLY A 197 -11.35 24.54 -28.49
CA GLY A 197 -12.57 25.32 -28.71
C GLY A 197 -13.50 24.62 -29.69
N ALA A 198 -14.76 24.47 -29.32
CA ALA A 198 -15.81 23.98 -30.21
C ALA A 198 -15.95 24.97 -31.38
N GLY A 199 -15.18 24.72 -32.44
CA GLY A 199 -15.27 25.41 -33.71
C GLY A 199 -16.66 25.20 -34.30
N GLY A 200 -17.33 26.31 -34.59
CA GLY A 200 -18.71 26.37 -35.04
C GLY A 200 -19.02 25.51 -36.27
N GLY A 201 -20.18 24.86 -36.20
CA GLY A 201 -20.86 24.27 -37.35
C GLY A 201 -22.30 24.75 -37.40
N ARG A 202 -22.53 25.79 -38.20
CA ARG A 202 -23.77 26.09 -38.94
C ARG A 202 -23.32 26.73 -40.25
N PRO A 203 -24.07 26.61 -41.36
CA PRO A 203 -25.53 26.54 -41.45
C PRO A 203 -26.12 25.14 -41.43
#